data_AF-A0A854D830-F1
#
_entry.id   AF-A0A854D830-F1
#
_cell.length_a   1.000
_cell.length_b   1.000
_cell.length_c   1.000
_cell.angle_alpha   90.00
_cell.angle_beta   90.00
_cell.angle_gamma   90.00
#
_symmetry.space_group_name_H-M   'P 1'
#
loop_
_entity.id
_entity.type
_entity.pdbx_description
1 polymer ?
#
loop_
_entity_poly.entity_id
_entity_poly.type
_entity_poly.pdbx_seq_one_letter_code
_entity_poly.pdbx_strand_id
1 'polypeptide(L)'
;MRFGIPFNGVVPIWHDDATITWHRPADGTDLSSVLGMGLVESEPGPAQAPAGWQECVETGTLTDSGRLLLLKAATPSGRRAINDPGDGAPIPLEAPLSHEEAMEGVFDVVSFGIHIGRIMLRAARDGGIILFTLRAPRDPEPHHILSVPAQVDDRGVMRFHLGTLQEMEGGAWDSATHQDGMALLDLTIPYSDLVAEAGPNGEEGLDADSVLEMAQPVIQCILKPGFPFALGASVLLPQAG
;
A
#
# COMPACT_ATOMS: atom_id res chain seq x y z
N MET A 1 4.42 13.23 9.19
CA MET A 1 4.08 13.11 7.75
C MET A 1 3.52 11.72 7.48
N ARG A 2 2.68 11.59 6.46
CA ARG A 2 2.13 10.31 5.96
C ARG A 2 2.69 10.03 4.57
N PHE A 3 2.43 8.83 4.04
CA PHE A 3 2.94 8.42 2.73
C PHE A 3 1.80 8.12 1.76
N GLY A 4 2.00 8.50 0.51
CA GLY A 4 1.32 7.84 -0.60
C GLY A 4 1.99 6.51 -0.93
N ILE A 5 1.40 5.78 -1.87
CA ILE A 5 1.95 4.51 -2.34
C ILE A 5 3.18 4.80 -3.20
N PRO A 6 4.35 4.19 -2.92
CA PRO A 6 5.51 4.31 -3.78
C PRO A 6 5.25 3.79 -5.20
N PHE A 7 5.83 4.44 -6.19
CA PHE A 7 5.80 4.02 -7.59
C PHE A 7 7.04 4.52 -8.34
N ASN A 8 7.57 3.76 -9.30
CA ASN A 8 8.73 4.16 -10.11
C ASN A 8 9.92 4.72 -9.29
N GLY A 9 10.15 4.19 -8.08
CA GLY A 9 11.19 4.67 -7.15
C GLY A 9 10.89 6.04 -6.49
N VAL A 10 9.73 6.62 -6.77
CA VAL A 10 9.22 7.84 -6.16
C VAL A 10 8.35 7.49 -4.94
N VAL A 11 8.55 8.20 -3.84
CA VAL A 11 7.66 8.19 -2.68
C VAL A 11 6.89 9.52 -2.61
N PRO A 12 5.55 9.49 -2.64
CA PRO A 12 4.75 10.65 -2.26
C PRO A 12 4.75 10.80 -0.74
N ILE A 13 5.03 12.02 -0.26
CA ILE A 13 4.95 12.39 1.15
C ILE A 13 3.80 13.37 1.31
N TRP A 14 2.86 13.01 2.17
CA TRP A 14 1.69 13.81 2.48
C TRP A 14 1.93 14.61 3.76
N HIS A 15 1.86 15.92 3.63
CA HIS A 15 2.05 16.87 4.71
C HIS A 15 0.72 17.18 5.40
N ASP A 16 0.80 17.65 6.64
CA ASP A 16 -0.40 17.96 7.43
C ASP A 16 -1.16 19.19 6.91
N ASP A 17 -0.51 20.04 6.11
CA ASP A 17 -1.13 21.18 5.41
C ASP A 17 -1.80 20.79 4.07
N ALA A 18 -2.04 19.49 3.87
CA ALA A 18 -2.61 18.88 2.66
C ALA A 18 -1.75 18.97 1.39
N THR A 19 -0.52 19.49 1.48
CA THR A 19 0.42 19.44 0.34
C THR A 19 1.02 18.04 0.18
N ILE A 20 1.44 17.73 -1.06
CA ILE A 20 2.17 16.51 -1.39
C ILE A 20 3.50 16.89 -1.99
N THR A 21 4.58 16.26 -1.53
CA THR A 21 5.89 16.33 -2.18
C THR A 21 6.32 14.95 -2.65
N TRP A 22 7.04 14.89 -3.76
CA TRP A 22 7.51 13.64 -4.36
C TRP A 22 9.02 13.57 -4.29
N HIS A 23 9.56 12.45 -3.83
CA HIS A 23 10.99 12.31 -3.62
C HIS A 23 11.50 10.96 -4.12
N ARG A 24 12.78 10.91 -4.45
CA ARG A 24 13.53 9.67 -4.65
C ARG A 24 14.53 9.50 -3.49
N PRO A 25 14.69 8.28 -2.94
CA PRO A 25 15.79 8.01 -2.01
C PRO A 25 17.15 8.15 -2.71
N ALA A 26 18.02 8.99 -2.17
CA ALA A 26 19.32 9.31 -2.77
C ALA A 26 20.35 8.18 -2.62
N ASP A 27 20.10 7.22 -1.74
CA ASP A 27 20.93 6.04 -1.51
C ASP A 27 20.42 4.77 -2.23
N GLY A 28 19.36 4.90 -3.03
CA GLY A 28 18.75 3.79 -3.76
C GLY A 28 17.87 2.88 -2.91
N THR A 29 17.51 3.28 -1.68
CA THR A 29 16.57 2.52 -0.85
C THR A 29 15.22 2.34 -1.57
N ASP A 30 14.74 1.10 -1.69
CA ASP A 30 13.41 0.82 -2.21
C ASP A 30 12.36 0.88 -1.10
N LEU A 31 11.66 2.01 -1.02
CA LEU A 31 10.61 2.24 -0.02
C LEU A 31 9.36 1.36 -0.23
N SER A 32 9.14 0.81 -1.43
CA SER A 32 8.03 -0.13 -1.68
C SER A 32 8.23 -1.48 -0.95
N SER A 33 9.46 -1.79 -0.57
CA SER A 33 9.76 -2.99 0.22
C SER A 33 9.43 -2.86 1.71
N VAL A 34 9.21 -1.62 2.18
CA VAL A 34 9.06 -1.26 3.60
C VAL A 34 7.67 -0.71 3.90
N LEU A 35 7.23 0.28 3.12
CA LEU A 35 5.97 0.98 3.36
C LEU A 35 4.78 0.08 3.03
N GLY A 36 3.67 0.28 3.73
CA GLY A 36 2.45 -0.53 3.64
C GLY A 36 2.58 -1.93 4.25
N MET A 37 3.77 -2.36 4.68
CA MET A 37 4.06 -3.71 5.17
C MET A 37 3.81 -3.89 6.68
N GLY A 38 3.48 -2.83 7.42
CA GLY A 38 3.35 -2.87 8.88
C GLY A 38 4.69 -2.97 9.60
N LEU A 39 5.76 -2.50 8.96
CA LEU A 39 7.13 -2.56 9.46
C LEU A 39 7.55 -1.28 10.18
N VAL A 40 6.91 -0.16 9.85
CA VAL A 40 7.20 1.17 10.39
C VAL A 40 6.09 1.65 11.32
N GLU A 41 6.43 2.60 12.18
CA GLU A 41 5.49 3.23 13.11
C GLU A 41 4.28 3.81 12.38
N SER A 42 3.11 3.66 13.01
CA SER A 42 1.85 4.16 12.49
C SER A 42 1.10 4.94 13.56
N GLU A 43 0.23 5.83 13.10
CA GLU A 43 -0.66 6.61 13.94
C GLU A 43 -2.12 6.33 13.55
N PRO A 44 -3.07 6.61 14.46
CA PRO A 44 -4.49 6.59 14.13
C PRO A 44 -4.79 7.51 12.94
N GLY A 45 -5.43 6.94 11.92
CA GLY A 45 -5.88 7.70 10.76
C GLY A 45 -7.21 8.44 11.00
N PRO A 46 -7.57 9.37 10.10
CA PRO A 46 -8.76 10.21 10.23
C PRO A 46 -10.07 9.51 9.82
N ALA A 47 -10.03 8.34 9.18
CA ALA A 47 -11.21 7.64 8.72
C ALA A 47 -12.07 7.12 9.87
N GLN A 48 -13.39 7.22 9.71
CA GLN A 48 -14.32 6.67 10.67
C GLN A 48 -14.30 5.13 10.60
N ALA A 49 -13.72 4.49 11.61
CA ALA A 49 -13.66 3.05 11.72
C ALA A 49 -14.92 2.47 12.41
N PRO A 50 -15.36 1.24 12.06
CA PRO A 50 -16.35 0.51 12.84
C PRO A 50 -15.92 0.34 14.31
N ALA A 51 -16.88 0.09 15.19
CA ALA A 51 -16.58 -0.18 16.60
C ALA A 51 -15.64 -1.39 16.74
N GLY A 52 -14.58 -1.23 17.52
CA GLY A 52 -13.53 -2.25 17.69
C GLY A 52 -12.49 -2.28 16.57
N TRP A 53 -12.49 -1.31 15.66
CA TRP A 53 -11.47 -1.16 14.60
C TRP A 53 -10.76 0.19 14.71
N GLN A 54 -9.54 0.28 14.19
CA GLN A 54 -8.79 1.53 14.09
C GLN A 54 -8.07 1.59 12.75
N GLU A 55 -8.11 2.77 12.10
CA GLU A 55 -7.27 3.04 10.95
C GLU A 55 -5.85 3.25 11.43
N CYS A 56 -4.91 2.53 10.83
CA CYS A 56 -3.48 2.68 11.05
C CYS A 56 -2.85 3.24 9.77
N VAL A 57 -2.22 4.40 9.90
CA VAL A 57 -1.51 5.07 8.81
C VAL A 57 -0.04 5.13 9.17
N GLU A 58 0.82 4.58 8.32
CA GLU A 58 2.27 4.64 8.52
C GLU A 58 2.78 6.08 8.42
N THR A 59 3.74 6.41 9.28
CA THR A 59 4.23 7.78 9.44
C THR A 59 5.75 7.86 9.44
N GLY A 60 6.26 9.05 9.19
CA GLY A 60 7.67 9.39 9.34
C GLY A 60 7.88 10.86 9.61
N THR A 61 9.13 11.19 9.95
CA THR A 61 9.56 12.55 10.26
C THR A 61 10.51 13.04 9.18
N LEU A 62 10.19 14.18 8.58
CA LEU A 62 11.12 14.89 7.70
C LEU A 62 11.97 15.85 8.52
N THR A 63 13.29 15.76 8.31
CA THR A 63 14.28 16.67 8.89
C THR A 63 15.18 17.22 7.78
N ASP A 64 16.18 18.01 8.15
CA ASP A 64 17.12 18.63 7.21
C ASP A 64 16.42 19.35 6.04
N SER A 65 15.52 20.27 6.37
CA SER A 65 14.72 21.01 5.36
C SER A 65 13.95 20.13 4.37
N GLY A 66 13.53 18.93 4.81
CA GLY A 66 12.80 17.96 3.99
C GLY A 66 13.70 17.03 3.16
N ARG A 67 15.00 16.97 3.45
CA ARG A 67 15.98 16.15 2.73
C ARG A 67 16.37 14.86 3.43
N LEU A 68 15.90 14.66 4.66
CA LEU A 68 16.16 13.43 5.41
C LEU A 68 14.84 12.90 5.99
N LEU A 69 14.43 11.72 5.53
CA LEU A 69 13.28 11.00 6.07
C LEU A 69 13.73 10.06 7.17
N LEU A 70 13.21 10.23 8.37
CA LEU A 70 13.39 9.30 9.48
C LEU A 70 12.19 8.36 9.57
N LEU A 71 12.42 7.08 9.34
CA LEU A 71 11.44 6.01 9.57
C LEU A 71 11.80 5.27 10.86
N LYS A 72 10.82 5.04 11.73
CA LYS A 72 11.01 4.23 12.93
C LYS A 72 10.33 2.89 12.76
N ALA A 73 10.96 1.83 13.23
CA ALA A 73 10.40 0.49 13.12
C ALA A 73 9.32 0.23 14.17
N ALA A 74 8.17 -0.29 13.76
CA ALA A 74 7.12 -0.74 14.67
C ALA A 74 7.40 -2.12 15.29
N THR A 75 8.24 -2.93 14.64
CA THR A 75 8.50 -4.33 15.05
C THR A 75 9.98 -4.69 14.99
N PRO A 76 10.44 -5.76 15.66
CA PRO A 76 11.81 -6.26 15.50
C PRO A 76 12.16 -6.65 14.06
N SER A 77 11.19 -7.16 13.30
CA SER A 77 11.36 -7.42 11.86
C SER A 77 11.49 -6.13 11.08
N GLY A 78 10.72 -5.10 11.44
CA GLY A 78 10.86 -3.75 10.90
C GLY A 78 12.27 -3.19 11.12
N ARG A 79 12.85 -3.34 12.32
CA ARG A 79 14.21 -2.86 12.61
C ARG A 79 15.25 -3.43 11.65
N ARG A 80 15.12 -4.72 11.33
CA ARG A 80 15.99 -5.36 10.33
C ARG A 80 15.71 -4.86 8.92
N ALA A 81 14.45 -4.68 8.56
CA ALA A 81 14.04 -4.26 7.22
C ALA A 81 14.53 -2.85 6.86
N ILE A 82 14.47 -1.91 7.80
CA ILE A 82 14.93 -0.52 7.58
C ILE A 82 16.30 -0.21 8.17
N ASN A 83 17.00 -1.21 8.73
CA ASN A 83 18.26 -1.02 9.46
C ASN A 83 18.17 0.04 10.58
N ASP A 84 17.06 0.05 11.32
CA ASP A 84 16.82 1.01 12.42
C ASP A 84 17.64 0.63 13.66
N PRO A 85 18.60 1.47 14.08
CA PRO A 85 19.43 1.22 15.26
C PRO A 85 18.67 1.41 16.59
N GLY A 86 17.45 1.94 16.55
CA GLY A 86 16.53 2.07 17.68
C GLY A 86 15.96 3.47 17.88
N ASP A 87 16.48 4.48 17.19
CA ASP A 87 16.03 5.87 17.21
C ASP A 87 15.48 6.36 15.85
N GLY A 88 15.43 5.49 14.85
CA GLY A 88 14.97 5.75 13.50
C GLY A 88 16.06 5.52 12.46
N ALA A 89 15.68 4.94 11.33
CA ALA A 89 16.53 4.82 10.15
C ALA A 89 16.46 6.10 9.31
N PRO A 90 17.59 6.79 9.08
CA PRO A 90 17.64 7.94 8.20
C PRO A 90 17.73 7.51 6.73
N ILE A 91 16.83 8.02 5.90
CA ILE A 91 16.78 7.81 4.46
C ILE A 91 17.00 9.17 3.78
N PRO A 92 18.16 9.40 3.15
CA PRO A 92 18.41 10.65 2.43
C PRO A 92 17.49 10.74 1.22
N LEU A 93 16.87 11.89 1.02
CA LEU A 93 15.98 12.16 -0.09
C LEU A 93 16.63 13.12 -1.08
N GLU A 94 16.35 12.92 -2.36
CA GLU A 94 16.56 13.91 -3.41
C GLU A 94 15.65 15.14 -3.24
N ALA A 95 15.86 16.16 -4.07
CA ALA A 95 15.02 17.35 -4.03
C ALA A 95 13.57 16.98 -4.35
N PRO A 96 12.58 17.70 -3.79
CA PRO A 96 11.19 17.52 -4.20
C PRO A 96 11.09 17.64 -5.73
N LEU A 97 10.49 16.64 -6.34
CA LEU A 97 10.14 16.63 -7.75
C LEU A 97 8.86 17.44 -7.97
N SER A 98 8.73 18.03 -9.15
CA SER A 98 7.42 18.40 -9.68
C SER A 98 6.57 17.16 -9.95
N HIS A 99 5.25 17.35 -10.10
CA HIS A 99 4.36 16.24 -10.43
C HIS A 99 4.68 15.65 -11.83
N GLU A 100 5.14 16.47 -12.78
CA GLU A 100 5.57 16.00 -14.09
C GLU A 100 6.82 15.11 -14.01
N GLU A 101 7.83 15.50 -13.21
CA GLU A 101 9.07 14.72 -13.02
C GLU A 101 8.84 13.43 -12.20
N ALA A 102 7.88 13.46 -11.28
CA ALA A 102 7.46 12.27 -10.55
C ALA A 102 6.79 11.25 -11.50
N MET A 103 6.07 11.75 -12.50
CA MET A 103 5.34 10.94 -13.49
C MET A 103 6.13 10.67 -14.77
N GLU A 104 7.36 11.16 -14.88
CA GLU A 104 8.17 11.00 -16.08
C GLU A 104 8.53 9.52 -16.31
N GLY A 105 8.46 9.09 -17.56
CA GLY A 105 8.79 7.73 -18.00
C GLY A 105 7.60 6.80 -18.11
N VAL A 106 7.90 5.52 -18.36
CA VAL A 106 6.88 4.46 -18.42
C VAL A 106 6.53 4.04 -17.01
N PHE A 107 5.23 3.95 -16.69
CA PHE A 107 4.78 3.45 -15.40
C PHE A 107 5.09 1.96 -15.26
N ASP A 108 5.89 1.60 -14.25
CA ASP A 108 6.23 0.22 -13.95
C ASP A 108 5.09 -0.45 -13.17
N VAL A 109 4.07 -0.86 -13.94
CA VAL A 109 2.88 -1.53 -13.42
C VAL A 109 3.20 -2.85 -12.73
N VAL A 110 4.30 -3.52 -13.11
CA VAL A 110 4.70 -4.82 -12.55
C VAL A 110 5.21 -4.62 -11.13
N SER A 111 6.22 -3.78 -10.93
CA SER A 111 6.76 -3.51 -9.59
C SER A 111 5.72 -2.89 -8.66
N PHE A 112 4.92 -1.96 -9.20
CA PHE A 112 3.79 -1.39 -8.46
C PHE A 112 2.77 -2.46 -8.06
N GLY A 113 2.41 -3.35 -8.99
CA GLY A 113 1.46 -4.41 -8.74
C GLY A 113 1.92 -5.44 -7.71
N ILE A 114 3.21 -5.80 -7.74
CA ILE A 114 3.82 -6.65 -6.72
C ILE A 114 3.74 -5.97 -5.34
N HIS A 115 4.01 -4.67 -5.27
CA HIS A 115 3.87 -3.92 -4.02
C HIS A 115 2.42 -3.95 -3.49
N ILE A 116 1.43 -3.71 -4.35
CA ILE A 116 0.01 -3.82 -3.97
C ILE A 116 -0.34 -5.24 -3.50
N GLY A 117 0.14 -6.26 -4.22
CA GLY A 117 -0.06 -7.66 -3.82
C GLY A 117 0.52 -7.97 -2.45
N ARG A 118 1.69 -7.41 -2.10
CA ARG A 118 2.29 -7.54 -0.76
C ARG A 118 1.46 -6.83 0.32
N ILE A 119 0.86 -5.67 0.02
CA ILE A 119 -0.08 -5.00 0.94
C ILE A 119 -1.32 -5.89 1.15
N MET A 120 -1.85 -6.50 0.10
CA MET A 120 -2.95 -7.48 0.19
C MET A 120 -2.59 -8.66 1.08
N LEU A 121 -1.43 -9.29 0.87
CA LEU A 121 -0.96 -10.41 1.69
C LEU A 121 -0.80 -10.02 3.16
N ARG A 122 -0.27 -8.82 3.43
CA ARG A 122 -0.20 -8.29 4.80
C ARG A 122 -1.60 -8.14 5.41
N ALA A 123 -2.54 -7.55 4.68
CA ALA A 123 -3.90 -7.38 5.20
C ALA A 123 -4.57 -8.73 5.48
N ALA A 124 -4.38 -9.74 4.63
CA ALA A 124 -4.89 -11.09 4.89
C ALA A 124 -4.27 -11.71 6.15
N ARG A 125 -2.95 -11.56 6.34
CA ARG A 125 -2.23 -12.01 7.55
C ARG A 125 -2.75 -11.33 8.82
N ASP A 126 -2.99 -10.02 8.74
CA ASP A 126 -3.38 -9.20 9.89
C ASP A 126 -4.91 -9.19 10.13
N GLY A 127 -5.70 -9.80 9.23
CA GLY A 127 -7.17 -9.75 9.27
C GLY A 127 -7.72 -8.33 9.08
N GLY A 128 -7.07 -7.53 8.24
CA GLY A 128 -7.32 -6.11 8.07
C GLY A 128 -8.22 -5.75 6.88
N ILE A 129 -8.59 -4.47 6.80
CA ILE A 129 -9.25 -3.87 5.63
C ILE A 129 -8.32 -2.83 5.05
N ILE A 130 -7.90 -3.01 3.80
CA ILE A 130 -7.11 -1.99 3.10
C ILE A 130 -8.07 -0.91 2.60
N LEU A 131 -7.72 0.35 2.83
CA LEU A 131 -8.41 1.50 2.25
C LEU A 131 -7.46 2.19 1.28
N PHE A 132 -7.82 2.20 0.00
CA PHE A 132 -7.14 3.00 -1.01
C PHE A 132 -7.86 4.33 -1.18
N THR A 133 -7.09 5.41 -1.14
CA THR A 133 -7.62 6.77 -1.23
C THR A 133 -6.79 7.64 -2.15
N LEU A 134 -7.44 8.63 -2.79
CA LEU A 134 -6.77 9.70 -3.50
C LEU A 134 -6.75 10.95 -2.63
N ARG A 135 -5.63 11.65 -2.59
CA ARG A 135 -5.54 12.99 -2.00
C ARG A 135 -5.02 13.97 -3.03
N ALA A 136 -5.87 14.85 -3.56
CA ALA A 136 -5.36 15.96 -4.36
C ALA A 136 -4.51 16.89 -3.46
N PRO A 137 -3.43 17.55 -3.95
CA PRO A 137 -2.52 18.39 -3.15
C PRO A 137 -3.14 19.61 -2.41
N ARG A 138 -4.46 19.75 -2.43
CA ARG A 138 -5.23 20.80 -1.75
C ARG A 138 -6.53 20.27 -1.13
N ASP A 139 -6.77 18.97 -1.22
CA ASP A 139 -7.96 18.37 -0.66
C ASP A 139 -7.73 18.08 0.83
N PRO A 140 -8.50 18.71 1.74
CA PRO A 140 -8.42 18.38 3.15
C PRO A 140 -8.91 16.95 3.45
N GLU A 141 -9.72 16.35 2.58
CA GLU A 141 -10.32 15.03 2.79
C GLU A 141 -9.87 14.03 1.71
N PRO A 142 -9.42 12.83 2.10
CA PRO A 142 -9.08 11.82 1.11
C PRO A 142 -10.35 11.30 0.41
N HIS A 143 -10.32 11.21 -0.92
CA HIS A 143 -11.35 10.54 -1.70
C HIS A 143 -11.17 9.03 -1.62
N HIS A 144 -12.18 8.31 -1.14
CA HIS A 144 -12.17 6.85 -1.16
C HIS A 144 -12.22 6.31 -2.60
N ILE A 145 -11.37 5.33 -2.88
CA ILE A 145 -11.30 4.65 -4.19
C ILE A 145 -11.78 3.21 -4.06
N LEU A 146 -11.23 2.45 -3.10
CA LEU A 146 -11.44 1.01 -2.99
C LEU A 146 -11.21 0.57 -1.55
N SER A 147 -12.11 -0.28 -1.05
CA SER A 147 -11.92 -1.03 0.18
C SER A 147 -11.62 -2.49 -0.13
N VAL A 148 -10.70 -3.10 0.61
CA VAL A 148 -10.34 -4.52 0.47
C VAL A 148 -10.27 -5.18 1.86
N PRO A 149 -11.41 -5.55 2.47
CA PRO A 149 -11.42 -6.53 3.55
C PRO A 149 -10.70 -7.82 3.14
N ALA A 150 -9.78 -8.26 4.00
CA ALA A 150 -8.96 -9.43 3.76
C ALA A 150 -8.96 -10.36 4.98
N GLN A 151 -9.03 -11.66 4.72
CA GLN A 151 -8.97 -12.68 5.76
C GLN A 151 -8.31 -13.95 5.20
N VAL A 152 -7.72 -14.75 6.08
CA VAL A 152 -7.20 -16.08 5.76
C VAL A 152 -7.84 -17.11 6.67
N ASP A 153 -8.23 -18.26 6.12
CA ASP A 153 -8.77 -19.36 6.92
C ASP A 153 -7.69 -20.38 7.34
N ASP A 154 -8.06 -21.34 8.18
CA ASP A 154 -7.15 -22.36 8.73
C ASP A 154 -6.49 -23.25 7.67
N ARG A 155 -6.96 -23.21 6.41
CA ARG A 155 -6.38 -23.95 5.29
C ARG A 155 -5.43 -23.09 4.46
N GLY A 156 -5.17 -21.85 4.86
CA GLY A 156 -4.36 -20.90 4.12
C GLY A 156 -5.05 -20.35 2.87
N VAL A 157 -6.38 -20.44 2.79
CA VAL A 157 -7.13 -19.81 1.70
C VAL A 157 -7.46 -18.38 2.10
N MET A 158 -6.96 -17.43 1.31
CA MET A 158 -7.19 -16.01 1.50
C MET A 158 -8.46 -15.59 0.75
N ARG A 159 -9.27 -14.74 1.38
CA ARG A 159 -10.43 -14.10 0.76
C ARG A 159 -10.25 -12.59 0.79
N PHE A 160 -10.45 -11.97 -0.36
CA PHE A 160 -10.43 -10.52 -0.52
C PHE A 160 -11.80 -10.08 -1.05
N HIS A 161 -12.43 -9.15 -0.35
CA HIS A 161 -13.73 -8.61 -0.72
C HIS A 161 -13.52 -7.18 -1.24
N LEU A 162 -13.46 -6.98 -2.55
CA LEU A 162 -13.16 -5.68 -3.14
C LEU A 162 -14.47 -4.90 -3.31
N GLY A 163 -14.51 -3.66 -2.81
CA GLY A 163 -15.68 -2.78 -2.91
C GLY A 163 -15.34 -1.36 -3.35
N THR A 164 -15.96 -0.91 -4.44
CA THR A 164 -15.72 0.42 -5.03
C THR A 164 -17.02 1.04 -5.54
N LEU A 165 -17.09 2.37 -5.52
CA LEU A 165 -18.16 3.16 -6.17
C LEU A 165 -17.84 3.50 -7.63
N GLN A 166 -16.65 3.14 -8.11
CA GLN A 166 -16.28 3.34 -9.50
C GLN A 166 -17.02 2.33 -10.37
N GLU A 167 -17.48 2.77 -11.54
CA GLU A 167 -17.98 1.87 -12.58
C GLU A 167 -16.79 1.03 -13.09
N MET A 168 -16.78 -0.26 -12.79
CA MET A 168 -15.69 -1.16 -13.19
C MET A 168 -16.16 -2.09 -14.32
N GLU A 169 -15.30 -2.28 -15.31
CA GLU A 169 -15.56 -3.14 -16.46
C GLU A 169 -14.24 -3.82 -16.87
N GLY A 170 -14.35 -5.03 -17.41
CA GLY A 170 -13.23 -5.79 -17.94
C GLY A 170 -12.52 -6.67 -16.91
N GLY A 171 -11.99 -7.79 -17.38
CA GLY A 171 -11.19 -8.71 -16.57
C GLY A 171 -12.02 -9.33 -15.45
N ALA A 172 -11.49 -9.37 -14.23
CA ALA A 172 -12.22 -9.94 -13.09
C ALA A 172 -13.49 -9.14 -12.74
N TRP A 173 -13.52 -7.84 -13.03
CA TRP A 173 -14.67 -6.98 -12.74
C TRP A 173 -15.91 -7.31 -13.58
N ASP A 174 -15.79 -8.03 -14.69
CA ASP A 174 -16.95 -8.53 -15.46
C ASP A 174 -17.81 -9.52 -14.65
N SER A 175 -17.25 -10.10 -13.59
CA SER A 175 -17.94 -10.99 -12.65
C SER A 175 -18.44 -10.29 -11.38
N ALA A 176 -18.24 -8.97 -11.26
CA ALA A 176 -18.60 -8.21 -10.07
C ALA A 176 -20.13 -8.14 -9.89
N THR A 177 -20.55 -8.27 -8.63
CA THR A 177 -21.93 -8.01 -8.24
C THR A 177 -22.12 -6.50 -8.10
N HIS A 178 -23.25 -5.99 -8.59
CA HIS A 178 -23.58 -4.57 -8.49
C HIS A 178 -24.73 -4.38 -7.52
N GLN A 179 -24.51 -3.60 -6.46
CA GLN A 179 -25.51 -3.33 -5.43
C GLN A 179 -25.40 -1.89 -4.93
N ASP A 180 -26.52 -1.18 -4.86
CA ASP A 180 -26.60 0.19 -4.31
C ASP A 180 -25.58 1.17 -4.94
N GLY A 181 -25.25 0.97 -6.23
CA GLY A 181 -24.26 1.77 -6.97
C GLY A 181 -22.80 1.39 -6.73
N MET A 182 -22.52 0.36 -5.91
CA MET A 182 -21.19 -0.21 -5.72
C MET A 182 -20.97 -1.43 -6.62
N ALA A 183 -19.73 -1.59 -7.10
CA ALA A 183 -19.23 -2.83 -7.67
C ALA A 183 -18.49 -3.62 -6.58
N LEU A 184 -18.86 -4.89 -6.43
CA LEU A 184 -18.35 -5.82 -5.41
C LEU A 184 -17.74 -7.04 -6.11
N LEU A 185 -16.47 -7.32 -5.82
CA LEU A 185 -15.73 -8.44 -6.40
C LEU A 185 -15.07 -9.28 -5.30
N ASP A 186 -15.37 -10.57 -5.27
CA ASP A 186 -14.77 -11.51 -4.32
C ASP A 186 -13.64 -12.30 -4.97
N LEU A 187 -12.46 -12.30 -4.34
CA LEU A 187 -11.32 -13.12 -4.73
C LEU A 187 -11.08 -14.19 -3.67
N THR A 188 -10.83 -15.42 -4.10
CA THR A 188 -10.48 -16.56 -3.23
C THR A 188 -9.19 -17.20 -3.74
N ILE A 189 -8.12 -17.07 -2.96
CA ILE A 189 -6.75 -17.38 -3.41
C ILE A 189 -6.08 -18.28 -2.37
N PRO A 190 -5.78 -19.55 -2.68
CA PRO A 190 -4.91 -20.37 -1.84
C PRO A 190 -3.51 -19.77 -1.76
N TYR A 191 -2.93 -19.64 -0.56
CA TYR A 191 -1.57 -19.13 -0.41
C TYR A 191 -0.54 -19.99 -1.15
N SER A 192 -0.78 -21.30 -1.24
CA SER A 192 0.06 -22.23 -2.01
C SER A 192 0.22 -21.84 -3.48
N ASP A 193 -0.75 -21.17 -4.06
CA ASP A 193 -0.75 -20.78 -5.47
C ASP A 193 0.13 -19.54 -5.71
N LEU A 194 0.57 -18.87 -4.64
CA LEU A 194 1.45 -17.70 -4.70
C LEU A 194 2.91 -18.03 -4.36
N VAL A 195 3.22 -19.27 -4.03
CA VAL A 195 4.57 -19.68 -3.61
C VAL A 195 5.30 -20.29 -4.79
N ALA A 196 6.48 -19.77 -5.10
CA ALA A 196 7.36 -20.34 -6.11
C ALA A 196 7.93 -21.69 -5.64
N GLU A 197 8.25 -22.58 -6.59
CA GLU A 197 8.95 -23.83 -6.26
C GLU A 197 10.25 -23.52 -5.50
N ALA A 198 10.47 -24.23 -4.38
CA ALA A 198 11.62 -24.01 -3.53
C ALA A 198 12.92 -24.08 -4.34
N GLY A 199 13.73 -23.01 -4.26
CA GLY A 199 15.01 -22.96 -4.97
C GLY A 199 16.01 -24.00 -4.45
N PRO A 200 17.21 -24.11 -5.04
CA PRO A 200 18.24 -25.08 -4.64
C PRO A 200 18.64 -25.03 -3.16
N ASN A 201 18.37 -23.91 -2.49
CA ASN A 201 18.65 -23.66 -1.08
C ASN A 201 17.46 -23.96 -0.16
N GLY A 202 16.32 -24.42 -0.70
CA GLY A 202 15.10 -24.74 0.07
C GLY A 202 14.32 -23.51 0.56
N GLU A 203 14.70 -22.30 0.13
CA GLU A 203 13.93 -21.09 0.43
C GLU A 203 12.75 -20.97 -0.55
N GLU A 204 11.54 -21.01 -0.01
CA GLU A 204 10.30 -20.71 -0.71
C GLU A 204 10.10 -19.19 -0.76
N GLY A 205 9.98 -18.65 -1.97
CA GLY A 205 9.68 -17.25 -2.23
C GLY A 205 8.27 -17.06 -2.78
N LEU A 206 7.80 -15.82 -2.84
CA LEU A 206 6.57 -15.51 -3.57
C LEU A 206 6.85 -15.56 -5.08
N ASP A 207 5.95 -16.18 -5.83
CA ASP A 207 5.92 -16.11 -7.28
C ASP A 207 5.38 -14.74 -7.71
N ALA A 208 6.23 -13.96 -8.38
CA ALA A 208 5.93 -12.56 -8.70
C ALA A 208 4.74 -12.43 -9.67
N ASP A 209 4.62 -13.34 -10.63
CA ASP A 209 3.54 -13.33 -11.63
C ASP A 209 2.20 -13.65 -10.98
N SER A 210 2.15 -14.65 -10.10
CA SER A 210 0.95 -15.03 -9.36
C SER A 210 0.50 -13.93 -8.38
N VAL A 211 1.45 -13.27 -7.70
CA VAL A 211 1.16 -12.11 -6.85
C VAL A 211 0.61 -10.93 -7.66
N LEU A 212 1.18 -10.68 -8.84
CA LEU A 212 0.71 -9.62 -9.74
C LEU A 212 -0.70 -9.93 -10.26
N GLU A 213 -0.97 -11.17 -10.68
CA GLU A 213 -2.28 -11.61 -11.15
C GLU A 213 -3.34 -11.44 -10.06
N MET A 214 -3.04 -11.83 -8.82
CA MET A 214 -3.91 -11.61 -7.66
C MET A 214 -4.22 -10.11 -7.45
N ALA A 215 -3.21 -9.25 -7.59
CA ALA A 215 -3.35 -7.80 -7.37
C ALA A 215 -4.04 -7.07 -8.53
N GLN A 216 -4.14 -7.68 -9.71
CA GLN A 216 -4.61 -7.05 -10.94
C GLN A 216 -5.96 -6.33 -10.81
N PRO A 217 -7.01 -6.89 -10.16
CA PRO A 217 -8.28 -6.19 -10.03
C PRO A 217 -8.18 -4.92 -9.16
N VAL A 218 -7.33 -4.95 -8.14
CA VAL A 218 -7.03 -3.78 -7.28
C VAL A 218 -6.30 -2.73 -8.10
N ILE A 219 -5.26 -3.10 -8.85
CA ILE A 219 -4.48 -2.20 -9.70
C ILE A 219 -5.38 -1.50 -10.73
N GLN A 220 -6.24 -2.25 -11.41
CA GLN A 220 -7.21 -1.72 -12.38
C GLN A 220 -8.10 -0.64 -11.74
N CYS A 221 -8.59 -0.88 -10.52
CA CYS A 221 -9.47 0.05 -9.82
C CYS A 221 -8.73 1.30 -9.32
N ILE A 222 -7.54 1.15 -8.73
CA ILE A 222 -6.82 2.27 -8.10
C ILE A 222 -6.11 3.17 -9.11
N LEU A 223 -5.80 2.66 -10.31
CA LEU A 223 -5.24 3.46 -11.39
C LEU A 223 -6.28 4.09 -12.32
N LYS A 224 -7.55 3.66 -12.24
CA LYS A 224 -8.64 4.20 -13.07
C LYS A 224 -8.80 5.73 -12.98
N PRO A 225 -8.65 6.40 -11.81
CA PRO A 225 -8.70 7.86 -11.72
C PRO A 225 -7.59 8.60 -12.47
N GLY A 226 -6.57 7.88 -12.96
CA GLY A 226 -5.56 8.41 -13.87
C GLY A 226 -4.15 8.21 -13.35
N PHE A 227 -3.84 8.52 -12.08
CA PHE A 227 -2.44 8.55 -11.65
C PHE A 227 -2.15 8.26 -10.16
N PRO A 228 -1.03 7.58 -9.86
CA PRO A 228 -0.64 7.16 -8.51
C PRO A 228 -0.01 8.26 -7.66
N PHE A 229 0.33 9.44 -8.22
CA PHE A 229 1.07 10.49 -7.50
C PHE A 229 0.38 10.98 -6.22
N ALA A 230 -0.95 10.83 -6.15
CA ALA A 230 -1.80 11.21 -5.05
C ALA A 230 -2.46 10.01 -4.35
N LEU A 231 -2.08 8.78 -4.73
CA LEU A 231 -2.66 7.56 -4.21
C LEU A 231 -2.03 7.23 -2.86
N GLY A 232 -2.85 6.90 -1.87
CA GLY A 232 -2.41 6.42 -0.57
C GLY A 232 -3.14 5.15 -0.19
N ALA A 233 -2.58 4.46 0.80
CA ALA A 233 -3.18 3.30 1.42
C ALA A 233 -3.09 3.42 2.94
N SER A 234 -4.15 2.99 3.60
CA SER A 234 -4.17 2.74 5.04
C SER A 234 -4.78 1.37 5.31
N VAL A 235 -4.63 0.88 6.54
CA VAL A 235 -5.22 -0.40 6.94
C VAL A 235 -6.05 -0.18 8.19
N LEU A 236 -7.32 -0.57 8.14
CA LEU A 236 -8.12 -0.75 9.35
C LEU A 236 -7.74 -2.10 9.97
N LEU A 237 -7.39 -2.08 11.25
CA LEU A 237 -7.09 -3.28 12.03
C LEU A 237 -8.06 -3.42 13.20
N PRO A 238 -8.39 -4.64 13.64
CA PRO A 238 -9.08 -4.85 14.90
C PRO A 238 -8.28 -4.27 16.06
N GLN A 239 -8.93 -3.54 16.97
CA GLN A 239 -8.31 -3.10 18.21
C GLN A 239 -8.09 -4.33 19.10
N ALA A 240 -6.87 -4.47 19.63
CA ALA A 240 -6.63 -5.44 20.69
C ALA A 240 -7.50 -5.06 21.89
N GLY A 241 -8.39 -5.97 22.30
CA GLY A 241 -9.24 -5.81 23.49
C GLY A 241 -8.49 -5.95 24.80
#